data_AF-A0A916T3Z3-F1
#
_entry.id   AF-A0A916T3Z3-F1
#
_cell.length_a   1.000
_cell.length_b   1.000
_cell.length_c   1.000
_cell.angle_alpha   90.00
_cell.angle_beta   90.00
_cell.angle_gamma   90.00
#
_symmetry.space_group_name_H-M   'P 1'
#
loop_
_entity.id
_entity.type
_entity.pdbx_description
1 polymer ?
#
loop_
_entity_poly.entity_id
_entity_poly.type
_entity_poly.pdbx_seq_one_letter_code
_entity_poly.pdbx_strand_id
1 'polypeptide(L)'
;MNRQTLVSLASGTLFGAGLAISGMIDPARVRAFLDVGGAWDPTLAFVMGGAILPMIVAWAIVRRRARPIVATEFHLPATRPIDGRLIAGAALFGIGWGLAGLCPGPAIASLGVAPIPALIFCAGMVLGFALFRLVPAPSSTRKGTRDGLQAAR
;
A
#
# COMPACT_ATOMS: atom_id res chain seq x y z
N MET A 1 12.85 3.95 24.66
CA MET A 1 12.01 3.45 23.54
C MET A 1 10.70 4.22 23.55
N ASN A 2 10.41 5.00 22.51
CA ASN A 2 9.25 5.89 22.52
C ASN A 2 7.95 5.09 22.37
N ARG A 3 6.85 5.60 22.96
CA ARG A 3 5.52 4.97 22.90
C ARG A 3 5.06 4.69 21.46
N GLN A 4 5.45 5.55 20.51
CA GLN A 4 5.22 5.38 19.08
C GLN A 4 5.89 4.12 18.53
N THR A 5 7.19 3.93 18.80
CA THR A 5 7.95 2.77 18.30
C THR A 5 7.37 1.46 18.80
N LEU A 6 6.95 1.41 20.07
CA LEU A 6 6.34 0.22 20.65
C LEU A 6 5.00 -0.11 19.98
N VAL A 7 4.15 0.89 19.75
CA VAL A 7 2.86 0.71 19.07
C VAL A 7 3.04 0.32 17.61
N SER A 8 3.99 0.92 16.89
CA SER A 8 4.32 0.55 15.51
C SER A 8 4.84 -0.88 15.40
N LEU A 9 5.72 -1.28 16.33
CA LEU A 9 6.25 -2.64 16.36
C LEU A 9 5.14 -3.66 16.64
N ALA A 10 4.30 -3.41 17.65
CA ALA A 10 3.17 -4.27 18.00
C ALA A 10 2.15 -4.39 16.84
N SER A 11 1.88 -3.28 16.15
CA SER A 11 0.98 -3.27 14.98
C SER A 11 1.57 -4.06 13.81
N GLY A 12 2.87 -3.89 13.55
CA GLY A 12 3.57 -4.62 12.50
C GLY A 12 3.66 -6.12 12.76
N THR A 13 3.94 -6.53 13.99
CA THR A 13 3.95 -7.96 14.36
C THR A 13 2.55 -8.57 14.29
N LEU A 14 1.51 -7.87 14.76
CA LEU A 14 0.12 -8.33 14.64
C LEU A 14 -0.30 -8.47 13.17
N PHE A 15 0.05 -7.51 12.33
CA PHE A 15 -0.23 -7.55 10.89
C PHE A 15 0.50 -8.72 10.21
N GLY A 16 1.80 -8.89 10.48
CA GLY A 16 2.58 -10.00 9.95
C GLY A 16 2.05 -11.38 10.40
N ALA A 17 1.69 -11.51 11.67
CA ALA A 17 1.05 -12.72 12.20
C ALA A 17 -0.28 -13.01 11.50
N GLY A 18 -1.12 -11.99 11.27
CA GLY A 18 -2.36 -12.12 10.52
C GLY A 18 -2.14 -12.58 9.07
N LEU A 19 -1.11 -12.05 8.39
CA LEU A 19 -0.73 -12.50 7.04
C LEU A 19 -0.26 -13.96 7.03
N ALA A 20 0.53 -14.37 8.02
CA ALA A 20 1.01 -15.74 8.15
C ALA A 20 -0.13 -16.73 8.41
N ILE A 21 -1.02 -16.41 9.35
CA ILE A 21 -2.18 -17.25 9.70
C ILE A 21 -3.17 -17.35 8.54
N SER A 22 -3.40 -16.27 7.81
CA SER A 22 -4.32 -16.26 6.66
C SER A 22 -3.77 -16.95 5.40
N GLY A 23 -2.49 -17.33 5.37
CA GLY A 23 -1.86 -17.96 4.22
C GLY A 23 -1.66 -17.02 3.01
N MET A 24 -1.82 -15.70 3.19
CA MET A 24 -1.64 -14.71 2.11
C MET A 24 -0.18 -14.53 1.68
N ILE A 25 0.75 -15.08 2.47
CA ILE A 25 2.18 -15.10 2.17
C ILE A 25 2.49 -16.03 0.98
N ASP A 26 1.60 -16.96 0.66
CA ASP A 26 1.78 -17.90 -0.46
C ASP A 26 1.37 -17.27 -1.81
N PRO A 27 2.30 -17.09 -2.76
CA PRO A 27 1.99 -16.55 -4.08
C PRO A 27 1.03 -17.43 -4.90
N ALA A 28 0.96 -18.74 -4.63
CA ALA A 28 0.03 -19.63 -5.31
C ALA A 28 -1.43 -19.24 -5.01
N ARG A 29 -1.74 -18.88 -3.76
CA ARG A 29 -3.08 -18.46 -3.33
C ARG A 29 -3.49 -17.14 -3.97
N VAL A 30 -2.55 -16.22 -4.15
CA VAL A 30 -2.81 -14.94 -4.85
C VAL A 30 -3.08 -15.18 -6.33
N ARG A 31 -2.30 -16.05 -6.98
CA ARG A 31 -2.51 -16.40 -8.39
C ARG A 31 -3.83 -17.15 -8.61
N ALA A 32 -4.17 -18.08 -7.72
CA ALA A 32 -5.45 -18.81 -7.75
C ALA A 32 -6.66 -17.88 -7.56
N PHE A 33 -6.52 -16.81 -6.78
CA PHE A 33 -7.55 -15.77 -6.69
C PHE A 33 -7.70 -14.95 -7.98
N LEU A 34 -6.62 -14.75 -8.74
CA LEU A 34 -6.64 -14.03 -10.02
C LEU A 34 -7.05 -14.93 -11.20
N ASP A 35 -7.03 -16.24 -11.04
CA ASP A 35 -7.40 -17.22 -12.06
C ASP A 35 -8.93 -17.41 -12.15
N VAL A 36 -9.62 -16.37 -12.62
CA VAL A 36 -11.10 -16.35 -12.75
C VAL A 36 -11.61 -17.32 -13.83
N GLY A 37 -10.74 -17.76 -14.75
CA GLY A 37 -11.07 -18.68 -15.84
C GLY A 37 -10.77 -20.16 -15.55
N GLY A 38 -10.20 -20.48 -14.38
CA GLY A 38 -9.73 -21.82 -14.02
C GLY A 38 -10.19 -22.27 -12.64
N ALA A 39 -9.25 -22.67 -11.78
CA ALA A 39 -9.53 -23.16 -10.43
C ALA A 39 -9.57 -22.00 -9.42
N TRP A 40 -10.56 -21.13 -9.58
CA TRP A 40 -10.67 -19.89 -8.80
C TRP A 40 -10.88 -20.15 -7.31
N ASP A 41 -10.00 -19.61 -6.45
CA ASP A 41 -10.09 -19.68 -4.99
C ASP A 41 -10.50 -18.32 -4.37
N PRO A 42 -11.73 -18.18 -3.84
CA PRO A 42 -12.23 -16.94 -3.26
C PRO A 42 -11.69 -16.64 -1.86
N THR A 43 -10.87 -17.50 -1.26
CA THR A 43 -10.41 -17.33 0.12
C THR A 43 -9.69 -15.99 0.35
N LEU A 44 -8.96 -15.50 -0.65
CA LEU A 44 -8.28 -14.20 -0.58
C LEU A 44 -9.28 -13.02 -0.45
N ALA A 45 -10.45 -13.10 -1.09
CA ALA A 45 -11.46 -12.06 -1.03
C ALA A 45 -12.01 -11.88 0.39
N PHE A 46 -12.21 -12.97 1.13
CA PHE A 46 -12.64 -12.91 2.52
C PHE A 46 -11.60 -12.24 3.42
N VAL A 47 -10.31 -12.53 3.21
CA VAL A 47 -9.23 -11.90 3.98
C VAL A 47 -9.11 -10.42 3.63
N MET A 48 -9.18 -10.06 2.35
CA MET A 48 -9.19 -8.66 1.92
C MET A 48 -10.40 -7.90 2.47
N GLY A 49 -11.60 -8.48 2.38
CA GLY A 49 -12.82 -7.90 2.96
C GLY A 49 -12.72 -7.71 4.48
N GLY A 50 -12.18 -8.72 5.17
CA GLY A 50 -11.90 -8.68 6.61
C GLY A 50 -10.87 -7.61 7.00
N ALA A 51 -9.92 -7.28 6.12
CA ALA A 51 -8.95 -6.20 6.32
C ALA A 51 -9.52 -4.80 6.01
N ILE A 52 -10.43 -4.70 5.02
CA ILE A 52 -11.06 -3.44 4.64
C ILE A 52 -11.99 -2.92 5.74
N LEU A 53 -12.76 -3.80 6.39
CA LEU A 53 -13.72 -3.41 7.42
C LEU A 53 -13.10 -2.62 8.60
N PRO A 54 -12.02 -3.09 9.27
CA PRO A 54 -11.38 -2.33 10.33
C PRO A 54 -10.75 -1.03 9.80
N MET A 55 -10.30 -0.99 8.54
CA MET A 55 -9.80 0.23 7.92
C MET A 55 -10.90 1.28 7.73
N ILE A 56 -12.12 0.88 7.32
CA ILE A 56 -13.28 1.78 7.24
C ILE A 56 -13.59 2.37 8.62
N VAL A 57 -13.61 1.54 9.66
CA VAL A 57 -13.86 1.98 11.05
C VAL A 57 -12.76 2.93 11.51
N ALA A 58 -11.48 2.58 11.29
CA ALA A 58 -10.35 3.43 11.62
C ALA A 58 -10.45 4.80 10.94
N TRP A 59 -10.83 4.82 9.66
CA TRP A 59 -10.99 6.07 8.91
C TRP A 59 -12.16 6.93 9.40
N ALA A 60 -13.28 6.31 9.76
CA ALA A 60 -14.41 7.01 10.37
C ALA A 60 -14.02 7.66 11.71
N ILE A 61 -13.19 7.00 12.52
CA ILE A 61 -12.66 7.54 13.77
C ILE A 61 -11.69 8.69 13.49
N VAL A 62 -10.73 8.52 12.57
CA VAL A 62 -9.74 9.56 12.22
C VAL A 62 -10.43 10.83 11.74
N ARG A 63 -11.47 10.72 10.91
CA ARG A 63 -12.26 11.89 10.44
C ARG A 63 -12.93 12.67 11.57
N ARG A 64 -13.25 12.03 12.70
CA ARG A 64 -13.89 12.66 13.86
C ARG A 64 -12.90 13.20 14.89
N ARG A 65 -11.59 12.98 14.69
CA ARG A 65 -10.55 13.31 15.67
C ARG A 65 -9.66 14.44 15.15
N ALA A 66 -9.46 15.47 15.95
CA ALA A 66 -8.57 16.58 15.61
C ALA A 66 -7.07 16.22 15.74
N ARG A 67 -6.72 15.24 16.58
CA ARG A 67 -5.32 14.82 16.83
C ARG A 67 -5.15 13.31 17.00
N PRO A 68 -3.98 12.75 16.63
CA PRO A 68 -3.67 11.34 16.87
C PRO A 68 -3.55 11.05 18.38
N ILE A 69 -3.66 9.77 18.76
CA ILE A 69 -3.51 9.32 20.16
C ILE A 69 -2.03 9.20 20.56
N VAL A 70 -1.19 8.73 19.63
CA VAL A 70 0.21 8.38 19.90
C VAL A 70 1.19 9.25 19.11
N ALA A 71 0.73 9.88 18.02
CA ALA A 71 1.50 10.78 17.17
C ALA A 71 1.16 12.26 17.42
N THR A 72 2.05 13.14 16.99
CA THR A 72 1.91 14.61 17.12
C THR A 72 0.89 15.20 16.15
N GLU A 73 0.82 14.65 14.93
CA GLU A 73 -0.10 15.09 13.89
C GLU A 73 -0.53 13.92 12.98
N PHE A 74 -1.64 14.10 12.26
CA PHE A 74 -2.06 13.14 11.24
C PHE A 74 -1.37 13.45 9.91
N HIS A 75 -0.54 12.54 9.42
CA HIS A 75 0.03 12.63 8.07
C HIS A 75 -0.95 12.08 7.03
N LEU A 76 -1.97 12.86 6.67
CA LEU A 76 -2.86 12.52 5.56
C LEU A 76 -2.16 12.82 4.23
N PRO A 77 -2.15 11.88 3.27
CA PRO A 77 -1.64 12.17 1.93
C PRO A 77 -2.52 13.26 1.30
N ALA A 78 -1.89 14.33 0.80
CA ALA A 78 -2.59 15.36 0.04
C ALA A 78 -3.23 14.73 -1.20
N THR A 79 -4.51 15.01 -1.43
CA THR A 79 -5.24 14.58 -2.63
C THR A 79 -4.55 15.17 -3.86
N ARG A 80 -3.76 14.35 -4.55
CA ARG A 80 -3.19 14.72 -5.85
C ARG A 80 -4.24 14.47 -6.93
N PRO A 81 -4.36 15.35 -7.93
CA PRO A 81 -5.18 15.05 -9.10
C PRO A 81 -4.64 13.79 -9.78
N ILE A 82 -5.54 12.96 -10.30
CA ILE A 82 -5.17 11.78 -11.07
C ILE A 82 -4.53 12.26 -12.37
N ASP A 83 -3.23 12.02 -12.55
CA ASP A 83 -2.48 12.34 -13.76
C ASP A 83 -2.13 11.08 -14.56
N GLY A 84 -1.78 11.26 -15.84
CA GLY A 84 -1.42 10.14 -16.71
C GLY A 84 -0.21 9.35 -16.20
N ARG A 85 0.70 9.99 -15.45
CA ARG A 85 1.85 9.34 -14.80
C ARG A 85 1.41 8.41 -13.67
N LEU A 86 0.44 8.81 -12.85
CA LEU A 86 -0.13 7.98 -11.81
C LEU A 86 -0.85 6.77 -12.40
N ILE A 87 -1.65 6.97 -13.46
CA ILE A 87 -2.34 5.87 -14.14
C ILE A 87 -1.33 4.87 -14.72
N ALA A 88 -0.35 5.36 -15.48
CA ALA A 88 0.68 4.51 -16.07
C ALA A 88 1.50 3.76 -15.00
N GLY A 89 1.89 4.45 -13.93
CA GLY A 89 2.61 3.84 -12.81
C GLY A 89 1.78 2.80 -12.07
N ALA A 90 0.50 3.08 -11.81
CA ALA A 90 -0.42 2.15 -11.16
C ALA A 90 -0.67 0.90 -12.02
N ALA A 91 -0.81 1.06 -13.34
CA ALA A 91 -0.96 -0.06 -14.27
C ALA A 91 0.30 -0.94 -14.28
N LEU A 92 1.48 -0.35 -14.42
CA LEU A 92 2.75 -1.09 -14.42
C LEU A 92 2.98 -1.83 -13.09
N PHE A 93 2.70 -1.16 -11.97
CA PHE A 93 2.79 -1.74 -10.63
C PHE A 93 1.79 -2.91 -10.45
N GLY A 94 0.54 -2.73 -10.91
CA GLY A 94 -0.49 -3.76 -10.86
C GLY A 94 -0.14 -4.99 -11.70
N ILE A 95 0.40 -4.80 -12.90
CA ILE A 95 0.87 -5.89 -13.77
C ILE A 95 1.99 -6.66 -13.07
N GLY A 96 2.99 -5.96 -12.51
CA GLY A 96 4.09 -6.59 -11.77
C GLY A 96 3.60 -7.39 -10.57
N TRP A 97 2.64 -6.85 -9.80
CA TRP A 97 2.01 -7.55 -8.68
C TRP A 97 1.28 -8.82 -9.12
N GLY A 98 0.46 -8.73 -10.17
CA GLY A 98 -0.31 -9.87 -10.70
C GLY A 98 0.59 -11.01 -11.21
N LEU A 99 1.67 -10.66 -11.93
CA LEU A 99 2.64 -11.63 -12.44
C LEU A 99 3.44 -12.30 -11.30
N ALA A 100 3.90 -11.50 -10.33
CA ALA A 100 4.66 -12.03 -9.20
C ALA A 100 3.78 -12.85 -8.23
N GLY A 101 2.51 -12.49 -8.08
CA GLY A 101 1.62 -13.04 -7.05
C GLY A 101 1.99 -12.58 -5.64
N LEU A 102 2.73 -11.47 -5.50
CA LEU A 102 3.24 -10.96 -4.21
C LEU A 102 2.98 -9.47 -4.06
N CYS A 103 2.18 -9.07 -3.07
CA CYS A 103 2.00 -7.65 -2.74
C CYS A 103 3.13 -7.17 -1.82
N PRO A 104 3.40 -5.85 -1.73
CA PRO A 104 4.52 -5.33 -0.93
C PRO A 104 4.44 -5.68 0.57
N GLY A 105 3.24 -5.77 1.14
CA GLY A 105 3.04 -6.19 2.54
C GLY A 105 3.40 -7.66 2.76
N PRO A 106 2.74 -8.62 2.07
CA PRO A 106 3.09 -10.03 2.13
C PRO A 106 4.52 -10.33 1.68
N ALA A 107 5.11 -9.56 0.76
CA ALA A 107 6.49 -9.73 0.32
C ALA A 107 7.51 -9.49 1.44
N ILE A 108 7.24 -8.53 2.32
CA ILE A 108 8.10 -8.29 3.49
C ILE A 108 7.87 -9.38 4.53
N ALA A 109 6.62 -9.79 4.76
CA ALA A 109 6.30 -10.89 5.68
C ALA A 109 6.87 -12.24 5.21
N SER A 110 6.91 -12.48 3.89
CA SER A 110 7.41 -13.73 3.29
C SER A 110 8.92 -13.89 3.39
N LEU A 111 9.68 -12.84 3.67
CA LEU A 111 11.11 -12.94 3.96
C LEU A 111 11.41 -13.90 5.13
N GLY A 112 10.48 -14.03 6.08
CA GLY A 112 10.61 -14.94 7.22
C GLY A 112 10.26 -16.40 6.92
N VAL A 113 9.62 -16.70 5.78
CA VAL A 113 9.10 -18.04 5.45
C VAL A 113 9.75 -18.59 4.17
N ALA A 114 9.74 -17.80 3.10
CA ALA A 114 10.29 -18.14 1.79
C ALA A 114 11.25 -17.03 1.34
N PRO A 115 12.47 -16.97 1.89
CA PRO A 115 13.34 -15.81 1.77
C PRO A 115 13.82 -15.56 0.33
N ILE A 116 14.11 -16.60 -0.45
CA ILE A 116 14.70 -16.43 -1.79
C ILE A 116 13.72 -15.74 -2.76
N PRO A 117 12.48 -16.22 -3.00
CA PRO A 117 11.55 -15.54 -3.88
C PRO A 117 11.15 -14.15 -3.38
N ALA A 118 10.98 -14.00 -2.06
CA ALA A 118 10.66 -12.75 -1.41
C ALA A 118 11.76 -11.69 -1.59
N LEU A 119 13.02 -12.11 -1.47
CA LEU A 119 14.17 -11.24 -1.62
C LEU A 119 14.33 -10.78 -3.06
N ILE A 120 14.13 -11.66 -4.05
CA ILE A 120 14.17 -11.29 -5.48
C ILE A 120 13.10 -10.24 -5.79
N PHE A 121 11.87 -10.45 -5.32
CA PHE A 121 10.79 -9.47 -5.49
C PHE A 121 11.11 -8.15 -4.79
N CYS A 122 11.55 -8.19 -3.53
CA CYS A 122 11.89 -7.00 -2.77
C CYS A 122 13.05 -6.22 -3.42
N ALA A 123 14.09 -6.91 -3.91
CA ALA A 123 15.20 -6.31 -4.61
C ALA A 123 14.74 -5.62 -5.91
N GLY A 124 13.90 -6.30 -6.71
CA GLY A 124 13.30 -5.72 -7.92
C GLY A 124 12.43 -4.50 -7.62
N MET A 125 11.63 -4.55 -6.57
CA MET A 125 10.80 -3.44 -6.10
C MET A 125 11.65 -2.23 -5.69
N VAL A 126 12.68 -2.45 -4.87
CA VAL A 126 13.62 -1.39 -4.42
C VAL A 126 14.37 -0.80 -5.61
N LEU A 127 14.83 -1.64 -6.54
CA LEU A 127 15.50 -1.19 -7.76
C LEU A 127 14.55 -0.34 -8.63
N GLY A 128 13.31 -0.77 -8.82
CA GLY A 128 12.30 0.00 -9.55
C GLY A 128 12.03 1.36 -8.91
N PHE A 129 11.93 1.42 -7.58
CA PHE A 129 11.77 2.68 -6.85
C PHE A 129 12.99 3.58 -6.97
N ALA A 130 14.21 3.02 -6.92
CA ALA A 130 15.44 3.77 -7.09
C ALA A 130 15.56 4.34 -8.52
N LEU A 131 15.27 3.53 -9.54
CA LEU A 131 15.28 3.96 -10.95
C LEU A 131 14.22 5.03 -11.21
N PHE A 132 13.04 4.92 -10.61
CA PHE A 132 11.99 5.94 -10.76
C PHE A 132 12.42 7.32 -10.24
N ARG A 133 13.35 7.40 -9.27
CA ARG A 133 13.91 8.68 -8.81
C ARG A 133 14.74 9.40 -9.88
N LEU A 134 15.24 8.68 -10.88
CA LEU A 134 16.00 9.24 -11.98
C LEU A 134 15.09 9.87 -13.04
N VAL A 135 13.79 9.54 -13.04
CA VAL A 135 12.81 10.12 -13.96
C VAL A 135 12.46 11.53 -13.47
N PRO A 136 12.78 12.60 -14.22
CA PRO A 136 12.45 13.95 -13.81
C PRO A 136 10.94 14.09 -13.63
N ALA A 137 10.51 14.61 -12.47
CA ALA A 137 9.13 15.02 -12.33
C ALA A 137 8.91 16.29 -13.16
N PRO A 138 7.93 16.34 -14.09
CA PRO A 138 7.39 17.59 -14.57
C PRO A 138 7.14 18.51 -13.38
N SER A 139 7.63 19.74 -13.49
CA SER A 139 7.38 20.79 -12.52
C SER A 139 5.88 20.86 -12.29
N SER A 140 5.45 20.52 -11.08
CA SER A 140 4.10 20.83 -10.61
C SER A 140 3.97 22.34 -10.61
N THR A 141 3.56 22.90 -11.75
CA THR A 141 3.19 24.31 -11.84
C THR A 141 1.99 24.46 -10.92
N ARG A 142 2.23 25.06 -9.75
CA ARG A 142 1.24 25.48 -8.76
C ARG A 142 0.28 26.50 -9.41
N LYS A 143 -0.57 26.08 -10.34
CA LYS A 143 -1.72 26.82 -10.88
C LYS A 143 -2.94 26.33 -10.12
N GLY A 144 -3.37 27.08 -9.12
CA GLY A 144 -4.55 26.73 -8.33
C GLY A 144 -4.83 27.66 -7.15
N THR A 145 -3.85 28.48 -6.74
CA THR A 145 -4.05 29.44 -5.63
C THR A 145 -4.04 30.90 -6.08
N ARG A 146 -3.73 31.20 -7.35
CA ARG A 146 -3.68 32.59 -7.84
C ARG A 146 -4.98 33.10 -8.46
N ASP A 147 -5.83 32.23 -9.01
CA ASP A 147 -7.03 32.67 -9.74
C ASP A 147 -8.18 33.07 -8.79
N GLY A 148 -8.24 32.49 -7.58
CA GLY A 148 -9.24 32.87 -6.57
C GLY A 148 -8.97 34.20 -5.84
N LEU A 149 -7.74 34.71 -5.90
CA LEU A 149 -7.35 35.97 -5.24
C LEU A 149 -7.38 37.17 -6.20
N GLN A 150 -7.40 36.94 -7.51
CA GLN A 150 -7.48 37.99 -8.54
C GLN A 150 -8.91 38.31 -8.98
N ALA A 151 -9.88 37.41 -8.79
CA ALA A 151 -11.30 37.68 -9.03
C ALA A 151 -11.98 38.49 -7.89
N ALA A 152 -11.25 38.80 -6.82
CA ALA A 152 -11.73 39.54 -5.64
C ALA A 152 -11.09 40.94 -5.50
N ARG A 153 -10.50 41.47 -6.58
CA ARG A 153 -9.99 42.85 -6.68
C ARG A 153 -10.62 43.54 -7.87
#